data_AF-A0A3R7AH56-F1
#
_entry.id   AF-A0A3R7AH56-F1
#
_cell.length_a   1.000
_cell.length_b   1.000
_cell.length_c   1.000
_cell.angle_alpha   90.00
_cell.angle_beta   90.00
_cell.angle_gamma   90.00
#
_symmetry.space_group_name_H-M   'P 1'
#
loop_
_entity.id
_entity.type
_entity.pdbx_description
1 polymer ?
#
loop_
_entity_poly.entity_id
_entity_poly.type
_entity_poly.pdbx_seq_one_letter_code
_entity_poly.pdbx_strand_id
1 'polypeptide(L)' 'MNSPDRAIRLAKQSFDDAIEELDALSEDNYRDTTLIMQLLRDNVTLWSAQDEE' A
#
# COMPACT_ATOMS: atom_id res chain seq x y z
N MET A 1 16.62 13.75 -5.86
CA MET A 1 15.54 12.87 -6.35
C MET A 1 15.17 11.88 -5.26
N ASN A 2 14.52 12.34 -4.19
CA ASN A 2 13.84 11.49 -3.21
C ASN A 2 12.66 12.31 -2.73
N SER A 3 11.46 11.96 -3.20
CA SER A 3 10.22 12.60 -2.74
C SER A 3 9.37 11.50 -2.10
N PRO A 4 9.70 11.09 -0.86
CA PRO A 4 8.95 10.08 -0.11
C PRO A 4 7.45 10.41 -0.08
N ASP A 5 7.09 11.69 -0.02
CA ASP A 5 5.71 12.18 -0.19
C ASP A 5 4.96 11.65 -1.41
N ARG A 6 5.66 11.47 -2.55
CA ARG A 6 5.04 10.99 -3.78
C ARG A 6 4.87 9.48 -3.75
N ALA A 7 5.84 8.75 -3.19
CA ALA A 7 5.77 7.31 -3.00
C ALA A 7 4.68 6.95 -1.98
N ILE A 8 4.59 7.67 -0.87
CA ILE A 8 3.56 7.52 0.16
C ILE A 8 2.17 7.83 -0.42
N ARG A 9 2.03 8.92 -1.21
CA ARG A 9 0.74 9.24 -1.85
C ARG A 9 0.31 8.16 -2.84
N LEU A 10 1.22 7.68 -3.68
CA LEU A 10 0.92 6.62 -4.63
C LEU A 10 0.53 5.31 -3.91
N ALA A 11 1.26 4.95 -2.86
CA ALA A 11 0.96 3.76 -2.06
C ALA A 11 -0.40 3.87 -1.36
N LYS A 12 -0.75 5.05 -0.80
CA LYS A 12 -2.07 5.28 -0.20
C LYS A 12 -3.18 5.12 -1.24
N GLN A 13 -3.03 5.74 -2.40
CA GLN A 13 -4.00 5.63 -3.48
C GLN A 13 -4.19 4.17 -3.93
N SER A 14 -3.11 3.43 -4.17
CA SER A 14 -3.21 2.01 -4.56
C SER A 14 -3.83 1.13 -3.47
N PHE A 15 -3.70 1.51 -2.20
CA PHE A 15 -4.34 0.80 -1.09
C PHE A 15 -5.86 1.06 -1.07
N ASP A 16 -6.28 2.31 -1.26
CA ASP A 16 -7.69 2.67 -1.31
C ASP A 16 -8.39 2.04 -2.52
N ASP A 17 -7.77 2.09 -3.71
CA ASP A 17 -8.28 1.45 -4.93
C ASP A 17 -8.41 -0.07 -4.76
N ALA A 18 -7.43 -0.71 -4.11
CA ALA A 18 -7.46 -2.15 -3.85
C ALA A 18 -8.55 -2.55 -2.83
N ILE A 19 -8.93 -1.67 -1.91
CA ILE A 19 -10.05 -1.88 -0.98
C ILE A 19 -11.39 -1.87 -1.72
N GLU A 20 -11.58 -0.96 -2.68
CA GLU A 20 -12.83 -0.87 -3.44
C GLU A 20 -13.10 -2.13 -4.27
N GLU A 21 -12.04 -2.78 -4.77
CA GLU A 21 -12.15 -4.00 -5.57
C GLU A 21 -12.07 -5.29 -4.74
N LEU A 22 -11.73 -5.21 -3.45
CA LEU A 22 -11.41 -6.37 -2.60
C LEU A 22 -12.57 -7.37 -2.48
N ASP A 23 -13.80 -6.85 -2.38
CA ASP A 23 -15.01 -7.65 -2.24
C ASP A 23 -15.40 -8.41 -3.52
N ALA A 24 -14.83 -8.03 -4.67
CA ALA A 24 -15.07 -8.66 -5.97
C ALA A 24 -14.04 -9.74 -6.34
N LEU A 25 -13.02 -9.96 -5.50
CA LEU A 25 -11.95 -10.92 -5.76
C LEU A 25 -12.35 -12.36 -5.44
N SER A 26 -11.77 -13.30 -6.18
CA SER A 26 -11.78 -14.73 -5.80
C SER A 26 -10.95 -14.95 -4.53
N GLU A 27 -11.21 -16.03 -3.80
CA GLU A 27 -10.54 -16.35 -2.53
C GLU A 27 -9.00 -16.41 -2.64
N ASP A 28 -8.48 -16.97 -3.74
CA ASP A 28 -7.04 -17.00 -4.02
C ASP A 28 -6.47 -15.60 -4.24
N ASN A 29 -7.16 -14.77 -5.03
CA ASN A 29 -6.77 -13.39 -5.28
C ASN A 29 -6.92 -12.51 -4.03
N TYR A 30 -7.88 -12.79 -3.16
CA TYR A 30 -8.09 -12.07 -1.92
C TYR A 30 -6.89 -12.25 -0.97
N ARG A 31 -6.37 -13.48 -0.85
CA ARG A 31 -5.17 -13.76 -0.06
C ARG A 31 -3.94 -13.02 -0.61
N ASP A 32 -3.75 -13.05 -1.92
CA ASP A 32 -2.59 -12.41 -2.54
C ASP A 32 -2.67 -10.87 -2.47
N THR A 33 -3.84 -10.30 -2.76
CA THR A 33 -4.08 -8.86 -2.66
C THR A 33 -3.93 -8.38 -1.22
N THR A 34 -4.43 -9.11 -0.22
CA THR A 34 -4.23 -8.73 1.19
C THR A 34 -2.76 -8.80 1.63
N LEU A 35 -1.98 -9.75 1.13
CA LEU A 35 -0.53 -9.81 1.38
C LEU A 35 0.20 -8.61 0.76
N ILE A 36 -0.10 -8.26 -0.48
CA ILE A 36 0.49 -7.11 -1.18
C ILE A 36 0.15 -5.81 -0.45
N MET A 37 -1.11 -5.64 -0.02
CA MET A 37 -1.56 -4.48 0.74
C MET A 37 -0.84 -4.34 2.09
N GLN A 38 -0.53 -5.46 2.77
CA GLN A 38 0.25 -5.46 4.01
C GLN A 38 1.69 -4.98 3.76
N LEU A 39 2.35 -5.50 2.72
CA LEU A 39 3.70 -5.07 2.34
C LEU A 39 3.75 -3.58 1.95
N LEU A 40 2.70 -3.09 1.26
CA LEU A 40 2.56 -1.69 0.89
C LEU A 40 2.45 -0.79 2.13
N ARG A 41 1.69 -1.22 3.14
CA ARG A 41 1.57 -0.52 4.43
C ARG A 41 2.91 -0.47 5.15
N ASP A 42 3.61 -1.59 5.24
CA ASP A 42 4.92 -1.67 5.89
C ASP A 42 5.93 -0.72 5.21
N ASN A 43 5.93 -0.66 3.88
CA ASN A 43 6.75 0.28 3.11
C ASN A 43 6.40 1.75 3.40
N VAL A 44 5.11 2.08 3.50
CA VAL A 44 4.68 3.44 3.86
C VAL A 44 5.13 3.83 5.26
N THR A 45 5.01 2.93 6.23
CA THR A 45 5.50 3.17 7.61
C THR A 45 7.01 3.38 7.62
N LEU A 46 7.78 2.58 6.87
CA LEU A 46 9.22 2.69 6.77
C LEU A 46 9.66 4.03 6.13
N TRP A 47 9.02 4.45 5.04
CA TRP A 47 9.32 5.75 4.42
C TRP A 47 8.92 6.93 5.30
N SER A 48 7.81 6.82 6.04
CA SER A 48 7.36 7.87 6.96
C SER A 48 8.31 8.00 8.16
N ALA A 49 8.90 6.91 8.63
CA ALA A 49 9.89 6.92 9.71
C ALA A 49 11.24 7.52 9.26
N GLN A 50 11.60 7.37 7.97
CA GLN A 50 12.81 7.99 7.40
C GLN A 50 12.69 9.51 7.19
N ASP A 51 11.47 10.04 7.11
CA ASP A 51 11.23 11.49 7.03
C ASP A 51 11.28 12.18 8.40
N GLU A 52 11.19 11.43 9.52
CA GLU A 52 11.26 11.97 10.89
C GLU A 52 12.70 12.03 11.47
N GLU A 53 13.71 11.57 10.72
CA GLU A 53 15.14 11.52 11.12
C GLU A 53 15.99 12.59 10.41
#